data_AF-A0AAW2KI97-F1
#
_entry.id   AF-A0AAW2KI97-F1
#
_cell.length_a   1.000
_cell.length_b   1.000
_cell.length_c   1.000
_cell.angle_alpha   90.00
_cell.angle_beta   90.00
_cell.angle_gamma   90.00
#
_symmetry.space_group_name_H-M   'P 1'
#
loop_
_entity.id
_entity.type
_entity.pdbx_description
1 polymer ?
#
loop_
_entity_poly.entity_id
_entity_poly.type
_entity_poly.pdbx_seq_one_letter_code
_entity_poly.pdbx_strand_id
1 'polypeptide(L)'
;MGLLQSVVRYLDSETDEEDNERPRNLYNYYPKSTVENSRRSNVLESSHQWRDGNSSTRSPQTKHVTVTVPDLRQSPSLAETNVNLRVGSSAVSVKQNSVDRPSERIGIGSSSVQKKEREEVQVKISCTAAAPDPGTRWIKHYSSAHRILLVGEGDFSFSTCLAKAFGLATNMVATSFDSQGFLLKHYQNAMSNLVELTIRKCRVMHEIDATKMRHHEQLGGIKFDIIIFNFPFAGFFKDLSRDSVLRRHRSLVSLFMKNAKEMMSENGEIHITHKSNGFHKEWNLESMASSHKLKLIEAVKFNHLEYPGYNTKRGFGGDDNFNCYPSKTYKFGLKC
;
A
#
# COMPACT_ATOMS: atom_id res chain seq x y z
N MET A 1 -5.14 8.86 -34.80
CA MET A 1 -6.18 7.84 -35.06
C MET A 1 -5.45 6.50 -35.15
N GLY A 2 -5.15 5.76 -34.07
CA GLY A 2 -5.95 5.46 -32.89
C GLY A 2 -6.46 4.02 -33.04
N LEU A 3 -5.80 3.04 -32.41
CA LEU A 3 -6.40 1.83 -31.85
C LEU A 3 -5.34 0.99 -31.12
N LEU A 4 -5.40 1.10 -29.79
CA LEU A 4 -4.79 0.19 -28.82
C LEU A 4 -5.65 -1.07 -28.74
N GLN A 5 -5.04 -2.24 -28.92
CA GLN A 5 -5.62 -3.50 -28.49
C GLN A 5 -4.49 -4.45 -28.08
N SER A 6 -4.21 -4.55 -26.78
CA SER A 6 -3.47 -5.69 -26.22
C SER A 6 -4.25 -6.25 -25.04
N VAL A 7 -5.25 -7.07 -25.36
CA VAL A 7 -5.87 -7.99 -24.42
C VAL A 7 -4.93 -9.19 -24.34
N VAL A 8 -4.27 -9.38 -23.21
CA VAL A 8 -3.52 -10.60 -22.92
C VAL A 8 -4.53 -11.73 -22.69
N ARG A 9 -4.82 -12.50 -23.74
CA ARG A 9 -5.40 -13.85 -23.63
C ARG A 9 -4.23 -14.82 -23.48
N TYR A 10 -4.15 -15.52 -22.35
CA TYR A 10 -3.30 -16.70 -22.22
C TYR A 10 -4.20 -17.93 -22.39
N LEU A 11 -3.87 -18.75 -23.39
CA LEU A 11 -4.45 -20.05 -23.69
C LEU A 11 -3.90 -21.08 -22.70
N ASP A 12 -4.74 -22.03 -22.28
CA ASP A 12 -4.31 -23.40 -21.96
C ASP A 12 -5.45 -24.35 -22.36
N SER A 13 -5.06 -25.42 -23.04
CA SER A 13 -5.87 -26.49 -23.65
C SER A 13 -5.87 -27.77 -22.79
N GLU A 14 -6.86 -28.63 -23.06
CA GLU A 14 -7.01 -30.07 -22.67
C GLU A 14 -7.47 -30.34 -21.22
N THR A 15 -8.78 -30.62 -21.01
CA THR A 15 -9.50 -31.93 -21.00
C THR A 15 -9.13 -32.84 -19.82
N ASP A 16 -10.08 -33.00 -18.88
CA ASP A 16 -10.77 -34.27 -18.65
C ASP A 16 -11.95 -34.09 -17.66
N GLU A 17 -13.02 -34.83 -17.97
CA GLU A 17 -14.24 -35.13 -17.19
C GLU A 17 -13.86 -35.83 -15.86
N GLU A 18 -14.64 -35.96 -14.79
CA GLU A 18 -16.04 -35.83 -14.43
C GLU A 18 -16.06 -35.89 -12.87
N ASP A 19 -16.88 -35.07 -12.18
CA ASP A 19 -17.63 -35.48 -10.97
C ASP A 19 -18.42 -34.26 -10.43
N ASN A 20 -19.70 -34.23 -10.79
CA ASN A 20 -20.61 -33.11 -10.58
C ASN A 20 -21.29 -33.17 -9.20
N GLU A 21 -20.57 -32.83 -8.13
CA GLU A 21 -21.23 -32.17 -7.00
C GLU A 21 -21.34 -30.67 -7.31
N ARG A 22 -22.55 -30.22 -7.66
CA ARG A 22 -22.87 -28.80 -7.94
C ARG A 22 -22.24 -27.88 -6.88
N PRO A 23 -21.23 -27.06 -7.21
CA PRO A 23 -20.65 -26.17 -6.22
C PRO A 23 -21.59 -24.98 -5.97
N ARG A 24 -21.81 -24.70 -4.68
CA ARG A 24 -22.56 -23.54 -4.19
C ARG A 24 -22.10 -22.26 -4.89
N ASN A 25 -23.06 -21.48 -5.35
CA ASN A 25 -22.89 -20.25 -6.10
C ASN A 25 -21.78 -19.35 -5.48
N LEU A 26 -20.69 -19.14 -6.24
CA LEU A 26 -19.46 -18.46 -5.78
C LEU A 26 -19.70 -17.00 -5.33
N TYR A 27 -20.82 -16.42 -5.74
CA TYR A 27 -21.26 -15.08 -5.37
C TYR A 27 -21.68 -14.93 -3.90
N ASN A 28 -21.83 -16.02 -3.14
CA ASN A 28 -22.09 -15.91 -1.69
C ASN A 28 -20.85 -15.44 -0.89
N TYR A 29 -19.65 -15.41 -1.49
CA TYR A 29 -18.44 -14.87 -0.83
C TYR A 29 -18.26 -13.36 -0.99
N TYR A 30 -18.99 -12.75 -1.92
CA TYR A 30 -19.00 -11.31 -2.16
C TYR A 30 -20.45 -10.82 -2.16
N PRO A 31 -20.98 -10.34 -1.01
CA PRO A 31 -22.41 -10.08 -0.88
C PRO A 31 -22.90 -9.05 -1.92
N LYS A 32 -23.94 -9.46 -2.67
CA LYS A 32 -24.89 -8.56 -3.32
C LYS A 32 -25.89 -8.11 -2.25
N SER A 33 -26.14 -6.82 -2.14
CA SER A 33 -27.18 -6.29 -1.26
C SER A 33 -28.56 -6.63 -1.83
N THR A 34 -29.34 -7.39 -1.08
CA THR A 34 -30.78 -7.53 -1.27
C THR A 34 -31.43 -6.22 -0.87
N VAL A 35 -31.98 -5.47 -1.82
CA VAL A 35 -32.98 -4.43 -1.55
C VAL A 35 -34.28 -4.92 -2.15
N GLU A 36 -35.02 -5.71 -1.39
CA GLU A 36 -36.44 -5.93 -1.62
C GLU A 36 -37.10 -6.35 -0.29
N ASN A 37 -38.25 -5.73 -0.03
CA ASN A 37 -39.13 -5.84 1.14
C ASN A 37 -38.76 -5.08 2.43
N SER A 38 -39.24 -3.83 2.50
CA SER A 38 -40.29 -3.48 3.46
C SER A 38 -40.98 -2.18 3.04
N ARG A 39 -42.06 -2.30 2.27
CA ARG A 39 -43.13 -1.28 2.23
C ARG A 39 -44.28 -1.83 3.03
N ARG A 40 -44.40 -1.42 4.29
CA ARG A 40 -45.67 -1.27 5.03
C ARG A 40 -45.39 -0.72 6.42
N SER A 41 -45.65 0.57 6.61
CA SER A 41 -46.31 1.07 7.81
C SER A 41 -46.67 2.55 7.65
N ASN A 42 -47.97 2.78 7.73
CA ASN A 42 -48.73 4.01 7.90
C ASN A 42 -48.07 5.04 8.83
N VAL A 43 -48.09 6.32 8.44
CA VAL A 43 -48.27 7.50 9.31
C VAL A 43 -48.92 8.59 8.44
N LEU A 44 -50.24 8.78 8.54
CA LEU A 44 -50.90 9.82 9.34
C LEU A 44 -50.52 11.24 8.93
N GLU A 45 -51.47 11.80 8.19
CA GLU A 45 -51.66 13.18 7.79
C GLU A 45 -51.82 14.07 9.04
N SER A 46 -50.98 15.10 9.18
CA SER A 46 -51.27 16.24 10.04
C SER A 46 -50.75 17.51 9.39
N SER A 47 -51.64 18.12 8.62
CA SER A 47 -51.64 19.51 8.21
C SER A 47 -51.48 20.41 9.44
N HIS A 48 -50.60 21.42 9.38
CA HIS A 48 -50.78 22.75 9.99
C HIS A 48 -49.59 23.64 9.56
N GLN A 49 -49.84 24.46 8.53
CA GLN A 49 -48.98 25.54 8.07
C GLN A 49 -49.59 26.86 8.56
N TRP A 50 -48.80 27.65 9.29
CA TRP A 50 -49.08 29.06 9.56
C TRP A 50 -48.14 29.95 8.74
N ARG A 51 -48.69 31.12 8.40
CA ARG A 51 -48.36 32.10 7.36
C ARG A 51 -46.98 32.78 7.40
N ASP A 52 -46.52 33.05 6.18
CA ASP A 52 -45.93 34.28 5.59
C ASP A 52 -45.05 35.23 6.42
N GLY A 53 -43.86 35.49 5.88
CA GLY A 53 -42.97 36.61 6.22
C GLY A 53 -41.89 36.81 5.15
N ASN A 54 -42.12 37.78 4.28
CA ASN A 54 -41.33 38.21 3.12
C ASN A 54 -39.96 38.83 3.49
N SER A 55 -38.87 38.52 2.78
CA SER A 55 -37.92 39.54 2.26
C SER A 55 -36.70 38.99 1.52
N SER A 56 -36.51 39.55 0.31
CA SER A 56 -35.25 39.85 -0.39
C SER A 56 -34.37 38.72 -0.92
N THR A 57 -34.48 38.57 -2.24
CA THR A 57 -33.56 37.91 -3.16
C THR A 57 -32.19 38.59 -3.21
N ARG A 58 -31.11 37.82 -3.01
CA ARG A 58 -29.75 38.21 -3.39
C ARG A 58 -29.11 37.07 -4.19
N SER A 59 -28.94 37.30 -5.49
CA SER A 59 -28.25 36.42 -6.42
C SER A 59 -26.76 36.28 -6.04
N PRO A 60 -26.15 35.08 -6.06
CA PRO A 60 -24.71 34.95 -5.86
C PRO A 60 -23.96 35.41 -7.11
N GLN A 61 -23.10 36.41 -6.95
CA GLN A 61 -22.15 36.84 -7.97
C GLN A 61 -21.09 35.74 -8.20
N THR A 62 -21.03 35.23 -9.43
CA THR A 62 -19.98 34.33 -9.92
C THR A 62 -18.67 35.13 -10.04
N LYS A 63 -17.68 34.82 -9.20
CA LYS A 63 -16.31 35.32 -9.39
C LYS A 63 -15.58 34.40 -10.37
N HIS A 64 -15.35 34.87 -11.59
CA HIS A 64 -14.44 34.23 -12.54
C HIS A 64 -13.00 34.42 -12.05
N VAL A 65 -12.27 33.32 -11.89
CA VAL A 65 -10.80 33.34 -11.69
C VAL A 65 -10.17 32.83 -12.97
N THR A 66 -9.56 33.74 -13.72
CA THR A 66 -8.76 33.42 -14.91
C THR A 66 -7.35 33.08 -14.45
N VAL A 67 -6.90 31.85 -14.70
CA VAL A 67 -5.51 31.43 -14.45
C VAL A 67 -4.79 31.38 -15.80
N THR A 68 -3.84 32.28 -16.00
CA THR A 68 -2.94 32.29 -17.16
C THR A 68 -1.75 31.38 -16.87
N VAL A 69 -1.54 30.36 -17.71
CA VAL A 69 -0.40 29.44 -17.61
C VAL A 69 0.71 29.97 -18.53
N PRO A 70 1.96 30.16 -18.07
CA PRO A 70 3.06 30.55 -18.95
C PRO A 70 3.47 29.38 -19.85
N ASP A 71 3.61 29.67 -21.15
CA ASP A 71 4.07 28.78 -22.20
C ASP A 71 5.56 28.42 -21.98
N LEU A 72 5.88 27.13 -21.91
CA LEU A 72 7.24 26.62 -21.81
C LEU A 72 7.75 26.26 -23.20
N ARG A 73 8.31 27.24 -23.90
CA ARG A 73 9.27 27.00 -24.98
C ARG A 73 10.45 27.95 -24.86
N GLN A 74 11.61 27.37 -24.56
CA GLN A 74 12.93 27.58 -25.15
C GLN A 74 14.02 27.39 -24.09
N SER A 75 14.79 26.31 -24.25
CA SER A 75 16.07 26.10 -23.57
C SER A 75 17.17 26.75 -24.39
N PRO A 76 18.15 27.41 -23.75
CA PRO A 76 19.53 27.35 -24.21
C PRO A 76 20.46 26.69 -23.18
N SER A 77 21.56 26.21 -23.73
CA SER A 77 22.59 25.31 -23.20
C SER A 77 23.51 25.86 -22.12
N LEU A 78 24.04 24.92 -21.31
CA LEU A 78 25.38 24.82 -20.70
C LEU A 78 25.89 25.98 -19.83
N ALA A 79 26.05 25.69 -18.53
CA ALA A 79 27.24 26.08 -17.77
C ALA A 79 27.48 25.09 -16.62
N GLU A 80 28.70 24.59 -16.56
CA GLU A 80 29.26 23.71 -15.54
C GLU A 80 29.17 24.32 -14.14
N THR A 81 28.92 23.49 -13.13
CA THR A 81 29.33 23.80 -11.76
C THR A 81 29.70 22.51 -11.03
N ASN A 82 31.00 22.40 -10.74
CA ASN A 82 31.59 21.38 -9.90
C ASN A 82 31.01 21.44 -8.48
N VAL A 83 30.60 20.30 -7.93
CA VAL A 83 30.41 20.15 -6.48
C VAL A 83 31.11 18.88 -6.01
N ASN A 84 32.11 19.10 -5.16
CA ASN A 84 32.99 18.10 -4.56
C ASN A 84 32.24 17.05 -3.75
N LEU A 85 32.66 15.79 -3.91
CA LEU A 85 32.38 14.70 -2.99
C LEU A 85 32.94 15.03 -1.61
N ARG A 86 32.08 14.94 -0.59
CA ARG A 86 32.51 14.88 0.81
C ARG A 86 32.06 13.55 1.39
N VAL A 87 32.99 12.60 1.46
CA VAL A 87 32.83 11.34 2.18
C VAL A 87 32.87 11.67 3.68
N GLY A 88 31.73 11.53 4.34
CA GLY A 88 31.62 11.68 5.78
C GLY A 88 32.01 10.39 6.50
N SER A 89 33.19 10.40 7.13
CA SER A 89 33.65 9.38 8.07
C SER A 89 32.69 9.28 9.26
N SER A 90 32.25 8.06 9.59
CA SER A 90 31.74 7.75 10.93
C SER A 90 32.74 6.85 11.64
N ALA A 91 33.21 7.33 12.78
CA ALA A 91 34.28 6.75 13.57
C ALA A 91 33.88 5.41 14.19
N VAL A 92 34.73 4.40 14.01
CA VAL A 92 34.73 3.16 14.78
C VAL A 92 35.75 3.33 15.90
N SER A 93 35.28 3.43 17.15
CA SER A 93 36.17 3.43 18.32
C SER A 93 36.42 2.00 18.78
N VAL A 94 37.58 1.46 18.45
CA VAL A 94 38.10 0.21 19.05
C VAL A 94 38.91 0.60 20.29
N LYS A 95 38.47 0.17 21.48
CA LYS A 95 39.31 0.21 22.68
C LYS A 95 40.19 -1.05 22.71
N GLN A 96 41.49 -0.88 22.52
CA GLN A 96 42.51 -1.90 22.74
C GLN A 96 43.02 -1.76 24.18
N ASN A 97 42.89 -2.82 25.00
CA ASN A 97 43.62 -2.92 26.25
C ASN A 97 44.96 -3.63 25.97
N SER A 98 46.04 -2.92 26.25
CA SER A 98 47.43 -3.39 26.25
C SER A 98 47.71 -4.26 27.47
N VAL A 99 48.44 -5.37 27.29
CA VAL A 99 49.24 -5.98 28.36
C VAL A 99 50.58 -6.47 27.78
N ASP A 100 51.65 -6.05 28.45
CA ASP A 100 53.06 -6.19 28.13
C ASP A 100 53.60 -7.64 28.11
N ARG A 101 54.72 -7.81 27.38
CA ARG A 101 55.62 -8.99 27.43
C ARG A 101 56.52 -8.96 28.68
N PRO A 102 57.10 -10.11 29.06
CA PRO A 102 58.55 -10.24 28.80
C PRO A 102 59.00 -11.62 28.27
N SER A 103 60.24 -11.63 27.79
CA SER A 103 61.03 -12.67 27.13
C SER A 103 61.64 -13.74 28.05
N GLU A 104 61.81 -14.99 27.59
CA GLU A 104 63.09 -15.71 27.38
C GLU A 104 62.91 -17.22 27.04
N ARG A 105 64.04 -17.91 26.82
CA ARG A 105 64.38 -18.99 25.86
C ARG A 105 63.99 -20.45 26.19
N ILE A 106 63.83 -21.21 25.09
CA ILE A 106 64.27 -22.59 24.73
C ILE A 106 64.12 -23.73 25.78
N GLY A 107 63.31 -24.73 25.42
CA GLY A 107 63.36 -26.08 26.00
C GLY A 107 62.45 -27.06 25.24
N ILE A 108 63.02 -28.18 24.79
CA ILE A 108 62.39 -29.28 24.05
C ILE A 108 61.57 -30.15 25.02
N GLY A 109 60.36 -30.58 24.65
CA GLY A 109 59.72 -31.73 25.31
C GLY A 109 58.19 -31.82 25.25
N SER A 110 57.73 -32.86 24.55
CA SER A 110 56.53 -33.68 24.82
C SER A 110 55.11 -33.11 24.68
N SER A 111 54.30 -33.97 24.05
CA SER A 111 52.88 -33.89 23.72
C SER A 111 51.95 -33.63 24.91
N SER A 112 50.98 -32.74 24.72
CA SER A 112 49.65 -32.87 25.32
C SER A 112 48.62 -32.10 24.49
N VAL A 113 47.58 -32.82 24.05
CA VAL A 113 46.43 -32.29 23.34
C VAL A 113 45.57 -31.50 24.34
N GLN A 114 45.54 -30.17 24.22
CA GLN A 114 44.60 -29.33 24.97
C GLN A 114 43.36 -29.02 24.13
N LYS A 115 42.21 -29.39 24.68
CA LYS A 115 40.87 -29.22 24.13
C LYS A 115 40.52 -27.73 24.18
N LYS A 116 40.43 -27.09 23.00
CA LYS A 116 40.09 -25.68 22.86
C LYS A 116 38.57 -25.52 22.99
N GLU A 117 38.09 -25.16 24.18
CA GLU A 117 36.70 -24.73 24.37
C GLU A 117 36.46 -23.43 23.58
N ARG A 118 35.43 -23.45 22.73
CA ARG A 118 34.95 -22.26 22.03
C ARG A 118 34.04 -21.50 22.99
N GLU A 119 34.48 -20.35 23.48
CA GLU A 119 33.57 -19.38 24.10
C GLU A 119 32.60 -18.85 23.04
N GLU A 120 31.31 -19.15 23.21
CA GLU A 120 30.23 -18.49 22.49
C GLU A 120 30.10 -17.05 22.99
N VAL A 121 30.57 -16.10 22.18
CA VAL A 121 30.31 -14.67 22.42
C VAL A 121 28.84 -14.39 22.09
N GLN A 122 28.00 -14.29 23.12
CA GLN A 122 26.63 -13.78 22.96
C GLN A 122 26.66 -12.27 22.66
N VAL A 123 26.49 -11.92 21.38
CA VAL A 123 26.27 -10.54 20.96
C VAL A 123 24.81 -10.18 21.20
N LYS A 124 24.53 -9.52 22.32
CA LYS A 124 23.21 -8.99 22.64
C LYS A 124 22.97 -7.70 21.85
N ILE A 125 22.36 -7.83 20.67
CA ILE A 125 21.92 -6.67 19.88
C ILE A 125 20.62 -6.14 20.51
N SER A 126 20.72 -5.09 21.32
CA SER A 126 19.56 -4.33 21.75
C SER A 126 19.28 -3.23 20.75
N CYS A 127 18.33 -3.43 19.84
CA CYS A 127 17.75 -2.35 19.06
C CYS A 127 16.82 -1.54 19.96
N THR A 128 17.33 -0.46 20.55
CA THR A 128 16.46 0.59 21.12
C THR A 128 15.95 1.43 19.96
N ALA A 129 14.65 1.38 19.69
CA ALA A 129 14.00 2.30 18.76
C ALA A 129 14.37 3.73 19.18
N ALA A 130 14.97 4.49 18.26
CA ALA A 130 15.26 5.90 18.50
C ALA A 130 13.95 6.60 18.88
N ALA A 131 14.00 7.44 19.93
CA ALA A 131 12.83 8.20 20.35
C ALA A 131 12.27 8.97 19.13
N PRO A 132 10.95 8.95 18.90
CA PRO A 132 10.36 9.64 17.77
C PRO A 132 10.75 11.13 17.84
N ASP A 133 11.29 11.65 16.74
CA ASP A 133 11.60 13.06 16.59
C ASP A 133 10.37 13.90 16.98
N PRO A 134 10.48 14.96 17.79
CA PRO A 134 9.33 15.69 18.36
C PRO A 134 8.30 16.22 17.35
N GLY A 135 8.64 16.29 16.05
CA GLY A 135 7.73 16.66 14.96
C GLY A 135 7.05 15.49 14.24
N THR A 136 7.39 14.24 14.56
CA THR A 136 6.89 13.07 13.84
C THR A 136 5.46 12.72 14.26
N ARG A 137 4.54 12.77 13.30
CA ARG A 137 3.12 12.44 13.50
C ARG A 137 2.85 11.00 13.11
N TRP A 138 1.99 10.34 13.87
CA TRP A 138 1.69 8.91 13.71
C TRP A 138 0.20 8.67 13.52
N ILE A 139 -0.12 7.67 12.71
CA ILE A 139 -1.45 7.06 12.64
C ILE A 139 -1.26 5.54 12.57
N LYS A 140 -1.70 4.86 13.62
CA LYS A 140 -1.47 3.42 13.81
C LYS A 140 0.02 3.08 13.66
N HIS A 141 0.40 2.33 12.64
CA HIS A 141 1.77 1.91 12.35
C HIS A 141 2.44 2.71 11.22
N TYR A 142 1.87 3.85 10.83
CA TYR A 142 2.45 4.74 9.83
C TYR A 142 2.90 6.04 10.48
N SER A 143 4.08 6.50 10.07
CA SER A 143 4.71 7.72 10.55
C SER A 143 4.86 8.71 9.40
N SER A 144 4.76 10.02 9.70
CA SER A 144 5.03 11.10 8.76
C SER A 144 6.49 11.14 8.28
N ALA A 145 7.39 10.37 8.90
CA ALA A 145 8.78 10.23 8.45
C ALA A 145 8.95 9.14 7.38
N HIS A 146 8.01 8.18 7.26
CA HIS A 146 8.12 7.08 6.30
C HIS A 146 7.93 7.56 4.86
N ARG A 147 8.76 7.10 3.92
CA ARG A 147 8.42 7.17 2.51
C ARG A 147 7.42 6.08 2.16
N ILE A 148 6.21 6.48 1.78
CA ILE A 148 5.07 5.55 1.60
C ILE A 148 4.62 5.51 0.15
N LEU A 149 4.49 4.29 -0.39
CA LEU A 149 3.78 4.04 -1.64
C LEU A 149 2.43 3.39 -1.33
N LEU A 150 1.33 3.98 -1.79
CA LEU A 150 0.00 3.40 -1.73
C LEU A 150 -0.41 2.93 -3.12
N VAL A 151 -0.76 1.65 -3.24
CA VAL A 151 -0.99 0.98 -4.51
C VAL A 151 -2.45 0.56 -4.64
N GLY A 152 -3.04 0.87 -5.80
CA GLY A 152 -4.39 0.43 -6.13
C GLY A 152 -5.48 1.17 -5.35
N GLU A 153 -5.27 2.46 -5.07
CA GLU A 153 -6.28 3.29 -4.45
C GLU A 153 -7.54 3.36 -5.32
N GLY A 154 -8.71 3.22 -4.69
CA GLY A 154 -10.00 3.48 -5.30
C GLY A 154 -10.31 4.97 -5.30
N ASP A 155 -11.14 5.42 -4.35
CA ASP A 155 -11.48 6.84 -4.20
C ASP A 155 -10.38 7.69 -3.52
N PHE A 156 -9.18 7.15 -3.28
CA PHE A 156 -8.05 7.80 -2.58
C PHE A 156 -8.30 8.19 -1.11
N SER A 157 -9.38 7.70 -0.50
CA SER A 157 -9.73 8.06 0.88
C SER A 157 -8.72 7.58 1.93
N PHE A 158 -8.05 6.44 1.71
CA PHE A 158 -7.03 5.94 2.63
C PHE A 158 -5.78 6.81 2.61
N SER A 159 -5.26 7.11 1.40
CA SER A 159 -4.15 8.05 1.23
C SER A 159 -4.46 9.41 1.84
N THR A 160 -5.69 9.89 1.64
CA THR A 160 -6.16 11.18 2.18
C THR A 160 -6.18 11.17 3.72
N CYS A 161 -6.63 10.08 4.33
CA CYS A 161 -6.59 9.90 5.79
C CYS A 161 -5.16 10.01 6.33
N LEU A 162 -4.20 9.29 5.73
CA LEU A 162 -2.80 9.37 6.16
C LEU A 162 -2.23 10.78 5.97
N ALA A 163 -2.47 11.40 4.81
CA ALA A 163 -1.98 12.74 4.51
C ALA A 163 -2.52 13.80 5.47
N LYS A 164 -3.80 13.72 5.88
CA LYS A 164 -4.39 14.59 6.91
C LYS A 164 -3.74 14.36 8.28
N ALA A 165 -3.54 13.09 8.66
CA ALA A 165 -2.90 12.73 9.92
C ALA A 165 -1.44 13.19 9.99
N PHE A 166 -0.74 13.26 8.86
CA PHE A 166 0.64 13.77 8.79
C PHE A 166 0.71 15.29 8.58
N GLY A 167 -0.32 15.90 8.00
CA GLY A 167 -0.41 17.35 7.78
C GLY A 167 0.23 17.77 6.45
N LEU A 168 1.41 17.23 6.14
CA LEU A 168 2.02 17.22 4.81
C LEU A 168 2.38 15.78 4.43
N ALA A 169 2.38 15.50 3.13
CA ALA A 169 2.53 14.16 2.56
C ALA A 169 3.54 14.16 1.39
N THR A 170 4.59 14.98 1.48
CA THR A 170 5.63 15.11 0.43
C THR A 170 6.43 13.84 0.18
N ASN A 171 6.44 12.92 1.13
CA ASN A 171 7.06 11.60 1.09
C ASN A 171 6.08 10.47 0.74
N MET A 172 4.84 10.80 0.36
CA MET A 172 3.84 9.84 -0.07
C MET A 172 3.64 9.87 -1.59
N VAL A 173 3.48 8.68 -2.17
CA VAL A 173 3.01 8.48 -3.54
C VAL A 173 1.77 7.62 -3.50
N ALA A 174 0.63 8.16 -3.92
CA ALA A 174 -0.63 7.43 -3.99
C ALA A 174 -0.94 7.07 -5.44
N THR A 175 -1.22 5.79 -5.72
CA THR A 175 -1.42 5.30 -7.08
C THR A 175 -2.74 4.55 -7.25
N SER A 176 -3.36 4.70 -8.42
CA SER A 176 -4.50 3.90 -8.85
C SER A 176 -4.19 3.13 -10.13
N PHE A 177 -4.87 1.99 -10.32
CA PHE A 177 -4.88 1.30 -11.61
C PHE A 177 -5.81 2.00 -12.61
N ASP A 178 -6.96 2.50 -12.14
CA ASP A 178 -7.90 3.24 -12.96
C ASP A 178 -7.35 4.64 -13.32
N SER A 179 -7.78 5.15 -14.47
CA SER A 179 -7.47 6.52 -14.89
C SER A 179 -8.21 7.56 -14.05
N GLN A 180 -7.67 8.78 -13.97
CA GLN A 180 -8.32 9.87 -13.24
C GLN A 180 -9.78 10.09 -13.67
N GLY A 181 -10.04 10.08 -14.97
CA GLY A 181 -11.39 10.27 -15.52
C GLY A 181 -12.37 9.19 -15.08
N PHE A 182 -11.93 7.93 -15.00
CA PHE A 182 -12.75 6.85 -14.48
C PHE A 182 -13.09 7.09 -13.00
N LEU A 183 -12.09 7.40 -12.17
CA LEU A 183 -12.29 7.61 -10.74
C LEU A 183 -13.28 8.74 -10.45
N LEU A 184 -13.15 9.88 -11.15
CA LEU A 184 -14.03 11.03 -10.98
C LEU A 184 -15.48 10.74 -11.41
N LYS A 185 -15.66 9.83 -12.36
CA LYS A 185 -16.99 9.42 -12.83
C LYS A 185 -17.66 8.42 -11.88
N HIS A 186 -16.87 7.56 -11.24
CA HIS A 186 -17.38 6.38 -10.53
C HIS A 186 -17.36 6.50 -9.00
N TYR A 187 -16.55 7.41 -8.44
CA TYR A 187 -16.45 7.60 -7.00
C TYR A 187 -16.79 9.04 -6.61
N GLN A 188 -17.87 9.21 -5.84
CA GLN A 188 -18.40 10.54 -5.50
C GLN A 188 -17.36 11.40 -4.76
N ASN A 189 -16.52 10.76 -3.93
CA ASN A 189 -15.52 11.45 -3.11
C ASN A 189 -14.12 11.51 -3.74
N ALA A 190 -13.90 10.94 -4.94
CA ALA A 190 -12.58 10.94 -5.56
C ALA A 190 -12.06 12.36 -5.79
N MET A 191 -12.90 13.27 -6.28
CA MET A 191 -12.48 14.66 -6.52
C MET A 191 -12.00 15.35 -5.24
N SER A 192 -12.78 15.27 -4.15
CA SER A 192 -12.42 15.91 -2.89
C SER A 192 -11.15 15.30 -2.29
N ASN A 193 -10.97 13.99 -2.40
CA ASN A 193 -9.78 13.31 -1.90
C ASN A 193 -8.52 13.69 -2.71
N LEU A 194 -8.63 13.76 -4.04
CA LEU A 194 -7.53 14.19 -4.91
C LEU A 194 -7.11 15.66 -4.66
N VAL A 195 -8.09 16.54 -4.46
CA VAL A 195 -7.83 17.95 -4.09
C VAL A 195 -7.11 18.02 -2.75
N GLU A 196 -7.58 17.30 -1.74
CA GLU A 196 -6.91 17.27 -0.43
C GLU A 196 -5.47 16.73 -0.55
N LEU A 197 -5.24 15.66 -1.30
CA LEU A 197 -3.90 15.12 -1.53
C LEU A 197 -2.96 16.15 -2.17
N THR A 198 -3.48 16.95 -3.11
CA THR A 198 -2.72 18.05 -3.74
C THR A 198 -2.40 19.16 -2.73
N ILE A 199 -3.36 19.55 -1.88
CA ILE A 199 -3.15 20.52 -0.79
C ILE A 199 -2.03 20.03 0.14
N ARG A 200 -2.04 18.74 0.47
CA ARG A 200 -1.05 18.07 1.34
C ARG A 200 0.29 17.79 0.64
N LYS A 201 0.45 18.14 -0.63
CA LYS A 201 1.64 17.89 -1.44
C LYS A 201 1.97 16.40 -1.65
N CYS A 202 0.96 15.53 -1.57
CA CYS A 202 1.11 14.12 -1.95
C CYS A 202 1.23 14.01 -3.47
N ARG A 203 2.15 13.16 -3.94
CA ARG A 203 2.22 12.83 -5.37
C ARG A 203 1.15 11.80 -5.71
N VAL A 204 0.30 12.10 -6.68
CA VAL A 204 -0.73 11.19 -7.18
C VAL A 204 -0.38 10.72 -8.59
N MET A 205 -0.51 9.42 -8.85
CA MET A 205 -0.26 8.82 -10.17
C MET A 205 -1.41 7.87 -10.52
N HIS A 206 -1.79 7.83 -11.80
CA HIS A 206 -2.86 6.97 -12.29
C HIS A 206 -2.32 5.94 -13.26
N GLU A 207 -3.12 4.92 -13.59
CA GLU A 207 -2.76 3.87 -14.56
C GLU A 207 -1.50 3.09 -14.16
N ILE A 208 -1.27 2.94 -12.86
CA ILE A 208 -0.16 2.17 -12.30
C ILE A 208 -0.59 0.72 -12.07
N ASP A 209 -0.10 -0.19 -12.91
CA ASP A 209 -0.28 -1.63 -12.77
C ASP A 209 0.62 -2.18 -11.66
N ALA A 210 0.02 -2.63 -10.55
CA ALA A 210 0.72 -3.22 -9.41
C ALA A 210 1.62 -4.40 -9.77
N THR A 211 1.34 -5.10 -10.89
CA THR A 211 2.14 -6.24 -11.36
C THR A 211 3.37 -5.83 -12.16
N LYS A 212 3.47 -4.55 -12.53
CA LYS A 212 4.56 -3.97 -13.36
C LYS A 212 5.18 -2.71 -12.77
N MET A 213 4.71 -2.25 -11.60
CA MET A 213 5.06 -0.94 -11.04
C MET A 213 6.56 -0.68 -10.85
N ARG A 214 7.40 -1.72 -10.70
CA ARG A 214 8.87 -1.54 -10.62
C ARG A 214 9.48 -1.02 -11.92
N HIS A 215 8.77 -1.19 -13.03
CA HIS A 215 9.24 -0.83 -14.36
C HIS A 215 8.70 0.52 -14.84
N HIS A 216 7.82 1.14 -14.05
CA HIS A 216 7.27 2.43 -14.41
C HIS A 216 8.34 3.52 -14.29
N GLU A 217 8.57 4.28 -15.35
CA GLU A 217 9.72 5.20 -15.51
C GLU A 217 9.89 6.18 -14.33
N GLN A 218 8.78 6.74 -13.83
CA GLN A 218 8.80 7.75 -12.76
C GLN A 218 8.71 7.17 -11.34
N LEU A 219 8.53 5.85 -11.21
CA LEU A 219 8.23 5.20 -9.92
C LEU A 219 9.24 4.11 -9.57
N GLY A 220 9.67 3.31 -10.54
CA GLY A 220 10.49 2.11 -10.37
C GLY A 220 11.85 2.32 -9.70
N GLY A 221 12.44 3.51 -9.87
CA GLY A 221 13.72 3.87 -9.26
C GLY A 221 13.63 4.32 -7.79
N ILE A 222 12.43 4.45 -7.23
CA ILE A 222 12.24 5.00 -5.88
C ILE A 222 12.17 3.86 -4.86
N LYS A 223 12.86 4.04 -3.74
CA LYS A 223 12.80 3.16 -2.58
C LYS A 223 11.84 3.69 -1.52
N PHE A 224 11.00 2.81 -1.00
CA PHE A 224 9.97 3.13 -0.01
C PHE A 224 10.20 2.36 1.29
N ASP A 225 9.92 3.03 2.40
CA ASP A 225 9.97 2.41 3.73
C ASP A 225 8.72 1.57 3.95
N ILE A 226 7.57 1.99 3.41
CA ILE A 226 6.32 1.23 3.48
C ILE A 226 5.63 1.20 2.11
N ILE A 227 5.27 0.01 1.63
CA ILE A 227 4.47 -0.17 0.41
C ILE A 227 3.15 -0.84 0.77
N ILE A 228 2.03 -0.15 0.54
CA ILE A 228 0.70 -0.54 1.01
C ILE A 228 -0.16 -0.97 -0.18
N PHE A 229 -0.80 -2.14 -0.08
CA PHE A 229 -1.86 -2.57 -0.99
C PHE A 229 -3.07 -3.06 -0.19
N ASN A 230 -4.08 -2.21 -0.08
CA ASN A 230 -5.28 -2.49 0.69
C ASN A 230 -6.32 -3.22 -0.17
N PHE A 231 -6.76 -4.39 0.29
CA PHE A 231 -7.80 -5.21 -0.32
C PHE A 231 -7.57 -5.46 -1.81
N PRO A 232 -6.40 -6.00 -2.20
CA PRO A 232 -6.07 -6.27 -3.60
C PRO A 232 -7.17 -7.12 -4.26
N PHE A 233 -7.59 -6.72 -5.45
CA PHE A 233 -8.68 -7.38 -6.17
C PHE A 233 -8.38 -7.44 -7.66
N ALA A 234 -8.41 -8.65 -8.23
CA ALA A 234 -8.06 -8.90 -9.63
C ALA A 234 -9.23 -8.69 -10.59
N GLY A 235 -10.45 -8.51 -10.06
CA GLY A 235 -11.67 -8.38 -10.85
C GLY A 235 -12.63 -9.53 -10.75
N PHE A 236 -13.75 -9.37 -11.45
CA PHE A 236 -14.83 -10.33 -11.50
C PHE A 236 -14.69 -11.21 -12.74
N PHE A 237 -14.66 -12.53 -12.55
CA PHE A 237 -14.58 -13.48 -13.64
C PHE A 237 -15.73 -14.48 -13.52
N LYS A 238 -16.85 -14.16 -14.19
CA LYS A 238 -18.11 -14.90 -14.03
C LYS A 238 -18.06 -16.30 -14.63
N ASP A 239 -17.27 -16.45 -15.70
CA ASP A 239 -17.21 -17.66 -16.52
C ASP A 239 -16.09 -18.60 -16.08
N LEU A 240 -15.49 -18.34 -14.92
CA LEU A 240 -14.36 -19.11 -14.40
C LEU A 240 -14.74 -19.93 -13.18
N SER A 241 -14.11 -21.10 -13.06
CA SER A 241 -14.17 -21.89 -11.84
C SER A 241 -13.61 -21.11 -10.65
N ARG A 242 -14.09 -21.45 -9.44
CA ARG A 242 -13.59 -20.94 -8.16
C ARG A 242 -12.07 -20.91 -8.08
N ASP A 243 -11.43 -22.00 -8.45
CA ASP A 243 -9.99 -22.14 -8.32
C ASP A 243 -9.24 -21.30 -9.35
N SER A 244 -9.82 -21.14 -10.55
CA SER A 244 -9.28 -20.22 -11.56
C SER A 244 -9.36 -18.75 -11.11
N VAL A 245 -10.42 -18.37 -10.40
CA VAL A 245 -10.58 -17.05 -9.77
C VAL A 245 -9.55 -16.88 -8.64
N LEU A 246 -9.44 -17.86 -7.75
CA LEU A 246 -8.45 -17.85 -6.67
C LEU A 246 -7.02 -17.73 -7.22
N ARG A 247 -6.67 -18.48 -8.28
CA ARG A 247 -5.36 -18.39 -8.94
C ARG A 247 -5.08 -16.98 -9.48
N ARG A 248 -6.05 -16.30 -10.09
CA ARG A 248 -5.89 -14.93 -10.59
C ARG A 248 -5.64 -13.93 -9.45
N HIS A 249 -6.41 -14.03 -8.38
CA HIS A 249 -6.21 -13.20 -7.18
C HIS A 249 -4.84 -13.41 -6.55
N ARG A 250 -4.42 -14.68 -6.40
CA ARG A 250 -3.09 -15.02 -5.88
C ARG A 250 -1.97 -14.55 -6.82
N SER A 251 -2.17 -14.64 -8.13
CA SER A 251 -1.22 -14.14 -9.12
C SER A 251 -1.00 -12.63 -9.00
N LEU A 252 -2.08 -11.84 -8.88
CA LEU A 252 -2.01 -10.39 -8.64
C LEU A 252 -1.15 -10.07 -7.42
N VAL A 253 -1.45 -10.70 -6.28
CA VAL A 253 -0.72 -10.41 -5.03
C VAL A 253 0.73 -10.89 -5.09
N SER A 254 0.97 -12.07 -5.68
CA SER A 254 2.32 -12.61 -5.87
C SER A 254 3.19 -11.69 -6.73
N LEU A 255 2.67 -11.21 -7.86
CA LEU A 255 3.39 -10.28 -8.74
C LEU A 255 3.59 -8.90 -8.09
N PHE A 256 2.60 -8.41 -7.34
CA PHE A 256 2.76 -7.21 -6.52
C PHE A 256 3.90 -7.39 -5.51
N MET A 257 3.93 -8.48 -4.73
CA MET A 257 4.98 -8.73 -3.74
C MET A 257 6.37 -8.77 -4.39
N LYS A 258 6.50 -9.39 -5.56
CA LYS A 258 7.75 -9.41 -6.33
C LYS A 258 8.22 -7.99 -6.68
N ASN A 259 7.33 -7.15 -7.22
CA ASN A 259 7.65 -5.76 -7.57
C ASN A 259 7.97 -4.93 -6.33
N ALA A 260 7.11 -5.03 -5.30
CA ALA A 260 7.22 -4.26 -4.07
C ALA A 260 8.53 -4.55 -3.34
N LYS A 261 8.95 -5.82 -3.27
CA LYS A 261 10.23 -6.21 -2.68
C LYS A 261 11.42 -5.49 -3.34
N GLU A 262 11.39 -5.33 -4.65
CA GLU A 262 12.45 -4.64 -5.39
C GLU A 262 12.40 -3.12 -5.22
N MET A 263 11.27 -2.56 -4.76
CA MET A 263 11.09 -1.13 -4.49
C MET A 263 11.17 -0.78 -2.99
N MET A 264 11.35 -1.78 -2.13
CA MET A 264 11.44 -1.61 -0.69
C MET A 264 12.85 -1.14 -0.28
N SER A 265 12.94 -0.28 0.74
CA SER A 265 14.20 0.08 1.39
C SER A 265 14.77 -1.09 2.21
N GLU A 266 16.00 -0.97 2.71
CA GLU A 266 16.70 -2.06 3.42
C GLU A 266 15.91 -2.63 4.61
N ASN A 267 15.24 -1.75 5.36
CA ASN A 267 14.37 -2.10 6.49
C ASN A 267 12.90 -1.81 6.18
N GLY A 268 12.54 -1.75 4.90
CA GLY A 268 11.17 -1.43 4.52
C GLY A 268 10.22 -2.60 4.74
N GLU A 269 8.92 -2.30 4.69
CA GLU A 269 7.84 -3.26 4.88
C GLU A 269 6.82 -3.18 3.74
N ILE A 270 6.27 -4.34 3.37
CA ILE A 270 5.13 -4.48 2.47
C ILE A 270 3.89 -4.78 3.31
N HIS A 271 2.91 -3.90 3.25
CA HIS A 271 1.65 -4.02 4.00
C HIS A 271 0.52 -4.41 3.07
N ILE A 272 -0.10 -5.55 3.34
CA ILE A 272 -1.29 -6.00 2.62
C ILE A 272 -2.44 -6.11 3.61
N THR A 273 -3.47 -5.29 3.42
CA THR A 273 -4.72 -5.44 4.17
C THR A 273 -5.64 -6.37 3.43
N HIS A 274 -6.10 -7.44 4.08
CA HIS A 274 -6.95 -8.44 3.44
C HIS A 274 -7.94 -9.04 4.43
N LYS A 275 -9.06 -9.54 3.90
CA LYS A 275 -10.03 -10.30 4.69
C LYS A 275 -9.38 -11.57 5.25
N SER A 276 -9.77 -11.94 6.46
CA SER A 276 -9.15 -13.03 7.22
C SER A 276 -10.12 -14.19 7.50
N ASN A 277 -11.16 -14.37 6.69
CA ASN A 277 -12.21 -15.38 6.88
C ASN A 277 -12.55 -16.15 5.58
N GLY A 278 -13.05 -17.37 5.75
CA GLY A 278 -13.56 -18.21 4.65
C GLY A 278 -12.59 -18.31 3.47
N PHE A 279 -13.13 -18.13 2.26
CA PHE A 279 -12.41 -18.12 0.99
C PHE A 279 -11.15 -17.23 0.98
N HIS A 280 -11.16 -16.13 1.72
CA HIS A 280 -10.04 -15.19 1.74
C HIS A 280 -8.80 -15.76 2.45
N LYS A 281 -8.95 -16.75 3.33
CA LYS A 281 -7.80 -17.43 3.96
C LYS A 281 -7.02 -18.27 2.96
N GLU A 282 -7.68 -18.78 1.92
CA GLU A 282 -7.07 -19.67 0.91
C GLU A 282 -6.13 -18.94 -0.05
N TRP A 283 -6.12 -17.60 0.00
CA TRP A 283 -5.11 -16.81 -0.69
C TRP A 283 -3.71 -17.12 -0.14
N ASN A 284 -3.60 -17.50 1.14
CA ASN A 284 -2.38 -17.91 1.81
C ASN A 284 -1.21 -16.92 1.57
N LEU A 285 -1.41 -15.67 2.03
CA LEU A 285 -0.49 -14.56 1.82
C LEU A 285 0.93 -14.87 2.31
N GLU A 286 1.07 -15.57 3.44
CA GLU A 286 2.36 -15.91 4.04
C GLU A 286 3.16 -16.90 3.16
N SER A 287 2.48 -17.89 2.57
CA SER A 287 3.11 -18.81 1.61
C SER A 287 3.58 -18.06 0.36
N MET A 288 2.76 -17.14 -0.16
CA MET A 288 3.15 -16.32 -1.33
C MET A 288 4.33 -15.39 -1.01
N ALA A 289 4.31 -14.72 0.14
CA ALA A 289 5.42 -13.90 0.61
C ALA A 289 6.72 -14.72 0.74
N SER A 290 6.64 -15.92 1.32
CA SER A 290 7.78 -16.82 1.47
C SER A 290 8.41 -17.21 0.14
N SER A 291 7.60 -17.43 -0.91
CA SER A 291 8.12 -17.74 -2.26
C SER A 291 8.94 -16.59 -2.87
N HIS A 292 8.74 -15.36 -2.38
CA HIS A 292 9.51 -14.17 -2.77
C HIS A 292 10.64 -13.81 -1.80
N LYS A 293 11.01 -14.71 -0.87
CA LYS A 293 11.98 -14.44 0.21
C LYS A 293 11.55 -13.27 1.12
N LEU A 294 10.25 -13.14 1.35
CA LEU A 294 9.69 -12.26 2.36
C LEU A 294 9.24 -13.11 3.55
N LYS A 295 9.28 -12.54 4.76
CA LYS A 295 8.74 -13.15 5.98
C LYS A 295 7.64 -12.28 6.55
N LEU A 296 6.62 -12.90 7.14
CA LEU A 296 5.65 -12.17 7.94
C LEU A 296 6.36 -11.63 9.19
N ILE A 297 6.34 -10.32 9.38
CA ILE A 297 6.78 -9.66 10.61
C ILE A 297 5.64 -9.68 11.61
N GLU A 298 4.46 -9.25 11.17
CA GLU A 298 3.29 -9.08 12.04
C GLU A 298 2.00 -9.18 11.22
N ALA A 299 0.93 -9.70 11.82
CA ALA A 299 -0.42 -9.62 11.27
C ALA A 299 -1.36 -8.97 12.30
N VAL A 300 -1.67 -7.69 12.11
CA VAL A 300 -2.51 -6.90 13.02
C VAL A 300 -3.97 -6.90 12.58
N LYS A 301 -4.91 -6.87 13.53
CA LYS A 301 -6.33 -6.69 13.22
C LYS A 301 -6.52 -5.36 12.51
N PHE A 302 -7.25 -5.36 11.39
CA PHE A 302 -7.61 -4.15 10.69
C PHE A 302 -9.01 -3.69 11.11
N ASN A 303 -9.13 -2.39 11.40
CA ASN A 303 -10.41 -1.73 11.61
C ASN A 303 -10.42 -0.40 10.84
N HIS A 304 -11.25 -0.31 9.80
CA HIS A 304 -11.35 0.90 8.98
C HIS A 304 -11.74 2.15 9.78
N LEU A 305 -12.44 2.00 10.91
CA LEU A 305 -12.82 3.11 11.79
C LEU A 305 -11.62 3.79 12.46
N GLU A 306 -10.47 3.12 12.52
CA GLU A 306 -9.21 3.71 13.02
C GLU A 306 -8.55 4.63 11.98
N TYR A 307 -9.12 4.73 10.78
CA TYR A 307 -8.66 5.59 9.68
C TYR A 307 -9.80 6.56 9.29
N PRO A 308 -9.91 7.71 9.97
CA PRO A 308 -11.01 8.65 9.75
C PRO A 308 -11.16 9.08 8.29
N GLY A 309 -12.36 8.88 7.74
CA GLY A 309 -12.69 9.21 6.35
C GLY A 309 -12.32 8.15 5.33
N TYR A 310 -11.70 7.03 5.73
CA TYR A 310 -11.41 5.92 4.81
C TYR A 310 -12.69 5.15 4.40
N ASN A 311 -12.85 4.97 3.09
CA ASN A 311 -13.92 4.22 2.47
C ASN A 311 -13.39 2.94 1.79
N THR A 312 -13.94 1.78 2.15
CA THR A 312 -13.60 0.50 1.50
C THR A 312 -14.43 0.31 0.23
N LYS A 313 -14.13 1.10 -0.81
CA LYS A 313 -14.85 1.08 -2.09
C LYS A 313 -14.77 -0.28 -2.79
N ARG A 314 -15.86 -0.68 -3.45
CA ARG A 314 -15.86 -1.86 -4.34
C ARG A 314 -14.98 -1.59 -5.56
N GLY A 315 -14.24 -2.60 -6.02
CA GLY A 315 -13.49 -2.50 -7.28
C GLY A 315 -14.42 -2.33 -8.49
N PHE A 316 -13.87 -1.81 -9.58
CA PHE A 316 -14.55 -1.63 -10.88
C PHE A 316 -15.72 -0.63 -10.89
N GLY A 317 -15.60 0.46 -10.14
CA GLY A 317 -16.42 1.66 -10.37
C GLY A 317 -17.82 1.64 -9.76
N GLY A 318 -17.98 0.96 -8.63
CA GLY A 318 -19.15 1.12 -7.75
C GLY A 318 -18.80 1.98 -6.54
N ASP A 319 -19.61 3.01 -6.26
CA ASP A 319 -19.33 3.93 -5.15
C ASP A 319 -19.68 3.34 -3.76
N ASP A 320 -20.28 2.17 -3.72
CA ASP A 320 -20.59 1.46 -2.49
C ASP A 320 -19.33 0.96 -1.77
N ASN A 321 -19.39 0.98 -0.44
CA ASN A 321 -18.40 0.32 0.40
C ASN A 321 -18.70 -1.18 0.53
N PHE A 322 -17.68 -2.02 0.46
CA PHE A 322 -17.82 -3.43 0.85
C PHE A 322 -17.56 -3.60 2.34
N ASN A 323 -18.21 -4.60 2.95
CA ASN A 323 -17.90 -5.01 4.31
C ASN A 323 -16.48 -5.61 4.36
N CYS A 324 -15.55 -4.89 4.98
CA CYS A 324 -14.15 -5.28 5.11
C CYS A 324 -13.87 -6.16 6.36
N TYR A 325 -14.86 -6.44 7.20
CA TYR A 325 -14.69 -7.23 8.41
C TYR A 325 -14.95 -8.74 8.18
N PRO A 326 -14.21 -9.64 8.86
CA PRO A 326 -12.96 -9.40 9.56
C PRO A 326 -11.78 -9.31 8.58
N SER A 327 -10.83 -8.43 8.88
CA SER A 327 -9.60 -8.27 8.11
C SER A 327 -8.39 -8.03 9.01
N LYS A 328 -7.22 -8.25 8.42
CA LYS A 328 -5.92 -7.98 9.02
C LYS A 328 -5.04 -7.22 8.04
N THR A 329 -4.13 -6.42 8.56
CA THR A 329 -2.98 -5.91 7.81
C THR A 329 -1.80 -6.82 8.10
N TYR A 330 -1.31 -7.49 7.06
CA TYR A 330 -0.13 -8.35 7.10
C TYR A 330 1.07 -7.51 6.70
N LYS A 331 2.09 -7.48 7.55
CA LYS A 331 3.34 -6.73 7.33
C LYS A 331 4.45 -7.71 7.01
N PHE A 332 5.08 -7.55 5.85
CA PHE A 332 6.13 -8.43 5.37
C PHE A 332 7.45 -7.65 5.23
N GLY A 333 8.55 -8.27 5.64
CA GLY A 333 9.90 -7.76 5.38
C GLY A 333 10.78 -8.81 4.74
N LEU A 334 12.04 -8.48 4.47
CA LEU A 334 12.99 -9.44 3.91
C LEU A 334 13.21 -10.63 4.85
N LYS A 335 13.20 -11.83 4.29
CA LYS A 335 13.64 -13.04 4.98
C LYS A 335 15.18 -13.00 5.01
N CYS A 336 15.72 -12.80 6.21
CA CYS A 336 17.16 -12.86 6.49
C CYS A 336 17.73 -14.25 6.18
#